data_AF-A0A3A9FGU1-F1
#
_entry.id   AF-A0A3A9FGU1-F1
#
_cell.length_a   1.000
_cell.length_b   1.000
_cell.length_c   1.000
_cell.angle_alpha   90.00
_cell.angle_beta   90.00
_cell.angle_gamma   90.00
#
_symmetry.space_group_name_H-M   'P 1'
#
loop_
_entity.id
_entity.type
_entity.pdbx_description
1 polymer ?
#
loop_
_entity_poly.entity_id
_entity_poly.type
_entity_poly.pdbx_seq_one_letter_code
_entity_poly.pdbx_strand_id
1 'polypeptide(L)'
;MFAQELSEHTGVPLDAIFYTATHAHAAPEITNEIDMSYLTFEEDEEVDNLHKWGRLVYDQMMDAADEALANLEPVTMGIGYSNCYMNVNRNAKYTKADGTYYWAQGDNFEGFSDKTLAVMRFTSVETGNADLAFEYGQTMIPSSEAGEYPVDLQVLRIGKVALVGFPGEMFNEIGAGVISQSPVDDTLWVNLCWTRDNQQTGYHSTDLITVEGGQGSNKKYLPGYLEDAAAELTRKLVAESLYFNQ
;
A
#
# COMPACT_ATOMS: atom_id res chain seq x y z
N MET A 1 13.06 5.55 -4.87
CA MET A 1 14.44 5.35 -4.44
C MET A 1 14.65 3.96 -3.90
N PHE A 2 14.18 3.55 -2.70
CA PHE A 2 14.48 2.19 -2.20
C PHE A 2 14.12 1.04 -3.15
N ALA A 3 12.96 1.08 -3.81
CA ALA A 3 12.61 0.05 -4.78
C ALA A 3 13.53 0.06 -6.02
N GLN A 4 14.01 1.24 -6.44
CA GLN A 4 14.97 1.38 -7.54
C GLN A 4 16.32 0.80 -7.14
N GLU A 5 16.85 1.18 -5.98
CA GLU A 5 18.11 0.65 -5.45
C GLU A 5 18.03 -0.86 -5.24
N LEU A 6 16.90 -1.36 -4.73
CA LEU A 6 16.67 -2.78 -4.54
C LEU A 6 16.65 -3.52 -5.89
N SER A 7 16.05 -2.93 -6.92
CA SER A 7 16.06 -3.47 -8.29
C SER A 7 17.48 -3.55 -8.85
N GLU A 8 18.27 -2.51 -8.67
CA GLU A 8 19.66 -2.44 -9.14
C GLU A 8 20.58 -3.41 -8.40
N HIS A 9 20.42 -3.53 -7.07
CA HIS A 9 21.19 -4.43 -6.22
C HIS A 9 20.90 -5.90 -6.53
N THR A 10 19.63 -6.27 -6.66
CA THR A 10 19.20 -7.67 -6.79
C THR A 10 19.10 -8.16 -8.24
N GLY A 11 18.97 -7.24 -9.20
CA GLY A 11 18.61 -7.54 -10.59
C GLY A 11 17.13 -7.92 -10.78
N VAL A 12 16.30 -7.89 -9.73
CA VAL A 12 14.85 -8.09 -9.85
C VAL A 12 14.25 -6.87 -10.56
N PRO A 13 13.40 -7.04 -11.60
CA PRO A 13 12.78 -5.91 -12.29
C PRO A 13 12.01 -5.01 -11.32
N LEU A 14 12.16 -3.68 -11.45
CA LEU A 14 11.50 -2.71 -10.58
C LEU A 14 9.98 -2.95 -10.47
N ASP A 15 9.31 -3.22 -11.59
CA ASP A 15 7.87 -3.44 -11.62
C ASP A 15 7.45 -4.75 -10.90
N ALA A 16 8.39 -5.68 -10.69
CA ALA A 16 8.19 -6.91 -9.90
C ALA A 16 8.43 -6.73 -8.39
N ILE A 17 8.95 -5.57 -7.96
CA ILE A 17 9.18 -5.27 -6.55
C ILE A 17 7.91 -4.68 -5.95
N PHE A 18 7.24 -5.45 -5.10
CA PHE A 18 6.09 -5.01 -4.33
C PHE A 18 6.52 -4.68 -2.90
N TYR A 19 6.69 -3.39 -2.62
CA TYR A 19 7.25 -2.90 -1.35
C TYR A 19 6.18 -2.13 -0.55
N THR A 20 5.99 -2.48 0.72
CA THR A 20 5.00 -1.85 1.62
C THR A 20 5.53 -1.74 3.06
N ALA A 21 4.93 -0.87 3.87
CA ALA A 21 5.28 -0.64 5.26
C ALA A 21 4.21 -1.15 6.24
N THR A 22 4.63 -1.61 7.42
CA THR A 22 3.73 -2.03 8.52
C THR A 22 3.05 -0.86 9.24
N HIS A 23 3.45 0.38 8.93
CA HIS A 23 2.98 1.61 9.55
C HIS A 23 3.27 1.74 11.06
N ALA A 24 4.47 1.34 11.49
CA ALA A 24 4.85 1.46 12.89
C ALA A 24 5.13 2.93 13.28
N HIS A 25 4.40 3.44 14.26
CA HIS A 25 4.64 4.77 14.87
C HIS A 25 5.64 4.74 16.05
N ALA A 26 6.43 3.68 16.16
CA ALA A 26 7.38 3.45 17.27
C ALA A 26 8.83 3.30 16.79
N ALA A 27 9.15 3.85 15.61
CA ALA A 27 10.48 3.89 15.02
C ALA A 27 10.90 5.35 14.76
N PRO A 28 12.21 5.66 14.67
CA PRO A 28 12.67 6.96 14.20
C PRO A 28 12.08 7.26 12.82
N GLU A 29 11.36 8.37 12.73
CA GLU A 29 10.72 8.78 11.49
C GLU A 29 11.78 9.36 10.55
N ILE A 30 11.80 8.86 9.32
CA ILE A 30 12.56 9.48 8.25
C ILE A 30 11.55 10.32 7.46
N THR A 31 11.34 11.55 7.92
CA THR A 31 10.23 12.45 7.53
C THR A 31 10.42 13.14 6.19
N ASN A 32 11.64 13.20 5.69
CA ASN A 32 12.01 13.89 4.46
C ASN A 32 12.06 12.89 3.30
N GLU A 33 12.09 13.38 2.05
CA GLU A 33 12.52 12.54 0.93
C GLU A 33 13.84 11.90 1.31
N ILE A 34 13.81 10.57 1.44
CA ILE A 34 15.02 9.79 1.59
C ILE A 34 15.69 9.91 0.24
N ASP A 35 16.71 10.75 0.18
CA ASP A 35 17.66 10.79 -0.90
C ASP A 35 18.94 10.02 -0.51
N MET A 36 19.78 9.72 -1.49
CA MET A 36 21.00 8.95 -1.25
C MET A 36 21.98 9.66 -0.31
N SER A 37 21.86 10.98 -0.09
CA SER A 37 22.74 11.70 0.83
C SER A 37 22.55 11.27 2.29
N TYR A 38 21.37 10.73 2.64
CA TYR A 38 21.15 10.14 3.96
C TYR A 38 21.82 8.77 4.15
N LEU A 39 22.23 8.11 3.06
CA LEU A 39 22.65 6.71 3.03
C LEU A 39 24.14 6.55 2.67
N THR A 40 24.67 7.46 1.85
CA THR A 40 26.07 7.45 1.42
C THR A 40 26.86 8.48 2.20
N PHE A 41 27.74 8.02 3.08
CA PHE A 41 28.70 8.84 3.82
C PHE A 41 30.03 8.10 3.93
N GLU A 42 31.13 8.84 4.04
CA GLU A 42 32.47 8.26 4.22
C GLU A 42 32.67 7.76 5.67
N GLU A 43 33.55 6.78 5.87
CA GLU A 43 33.77 6.13 7.18
C GLU A 43 34.25 7.12 8.26
N ASP A 44 34.87 8.23 7.86
CA ASP A 44 35.37 9.30 8.72
C ASP A 44 34.46 10.54 8.79
N GLU A 45 33.29 10.52 8.15
CA GLU A 45 32.33 11.62 8.17
C GLU A 45 31.51 11.62 9.47
N GLU A 46 31.43 12.79 10.13
CA GLU A 46 30.60 12.95 11.33
C GLU A 46 29.12 13.03 10.94
N VAL A 47 28.43 11.88 10.95
CA VAL A 47 27.00 11.79 10.63
C VAL A 47 26.11 11.65 11.87
N ASP A 48 24.90 12.21 11.80
CA ASP A 48 23.93 12.15 12.88
C ASP A 48 23.27 10.76 13.03
N ASN A 49 22.44 10.59 14.05
CA ASN A 49 21.76 9.31 14.31
C ASN A 49 20.68 8.97 13.26
N LEU A 50 20.13 9.97 12.57
CA LEU A 50 19.12 9.74 11.54
C LEU A 50 19.76 9.13 10.29
N HIS A 51 20.95 9.60 9.89
CA HIS A 51 21.74 9.00 8.80
C HIS A 51 22.14 7.56 9.13
N LYS A 52 22.63 7.31 10.35
CA LYS A 52 22.96 5.95 10.82
C LYS A 52 21.74 5.02 10.80
N TRP A 53 20.57 5.54 11.19
CA TRP A 53 19.32 4.80 11.14
C TRP A 53 18.89 4.49 9.70
N GLY A 54 18.92 5.49 8.81
CA GLY A 54 18.61 5.31 7.39
C GLY A 54 19.51 4.26 6.74
N ARG A 55 20.82 4.32 7.01
CA ARG A 55 21.79 3.33 6.53
C ARG A 55 21.50 1.92 7.03
N LEU A 56 21.20 1.78 8.33
CA LEU A 56 20.83 0.49 8.90
C LEU A 56 19.58 -0.09 8.22
N VAL A 57 18.54 0.72 7.99
CA VAL A 57 17.31 0.28 7.31
C VAL A 57 17.61 -0.14 5.87
N TYR A 58 18.44 0.64 5.16
CA TYR A 58 18.86 0.32 3.80
C TYR A 58 19.62 -1.01 3.73
N ASP A 59 20.66 -1.18 4.54
CA ASP A 59 21.48 -2.40 4.52
C ASP A 59 20.64 -3.63 4.88
N GLN A 60 19.77 -3.53 5.89
CA GLN A 60 18.87 -4.62 6.28
C GLN A 60 17.88 -5.00 5.17
N MET A 61 17.42 -4.02 4.38
CA MET A 61 16.56 -4.29 3.24
C MET A 61 17.31 -5.07 2.15
N MET A 62 18.56 -4.69 1.85
CA MET A 62 19.38 -5.38 0.85
C MET A 62 19.78 -6.78 1.31
N ASP A 63 20.24 -6.93 2.55
CA ASP A 63 20.61 -8.21 3.15
C ASP A 63 19.42 -9.19 3.15
N ALA A 64 18.21 -8.73 3.49
CA ALA A 64 17.01 -9.56 3.47
C ALA A 64 16.66 -10.04 2.06
N ALA A 65 16.88 -9.22 1.04
CA ALA A 65 16.64 -9.60 -0.35
C ALA A 65 17.69 -10.59 -0.86
N ASP A 66 18.97 -10.38 -0.52
CA ASP A 66 20.05 -11.31 -0.84
C ASP A 66 19.84 -12.67 -0.18
N GLU A 67 19.43 -12.69 1.09
CA GLU A 67 19.08 -13.92 1.79
C GLU A 67 17.92 -14.64 1.09
N ALA A 68 16.86 -13.93 0.69
CA ALA A 68 15.73 -14.52 -0.02
C ALA A 68 16.14 -15.12 -1.38
N LEU A 69 16.98 -14.42 -2.15
CA LEU A 69 17.47 -14.87 -3.45
C LEU A 69 18.41 -16.07 -3.35
N ALA A 70 19.24 -16.11 -2.32
CA ALA A 70 20.15 -17.22 -2.06
C ALA A 70 19.43 -18.51 -1.66
N ASN A 71 18.20 -18.40 -1.13
CA ASN A 71 17.41 -19.51 -0.61
C ASN A 71 16.16 -19.82 -1.44
N LEU A 72 16.18 -19.52 -2.76
CA LEU A 72 15.09 -19.87 -3.65
C LEU A 72 14.87 -21.39 -3.70
N GLU A 73 13.64 -21.82 -3.47
CA GLU A 73 13.22 -23.21 -3.54
C GLU A 73 11.81 -23.34 -4.14
N PRO A 74 11.46 -24.52 -4.69
CA PRO A 74 10.10 -24.76 -5.18
C PRO A 74 9.09 -24.72 -4.02
N VAL A 75 8.02 -23.94 -4.21
CA VAL A 75 6.96 -23.79 -3.20
C VAL A 75 5.59 -24.07 -3.79
N THR A 76 4.66 -24.41 -2.90
CA THR A 76 3.21 -24.26 -3.14
C THR A 76 2.64 -23.16 -2.25
N MET A 77 1.61 -22.47 -2.73
CA MET A 77 0.96 -21.40 -1.97
C MET A 77 -0.49 -21.77 -1.62
N GLY A 78 -0.92 -21.35 -0.42
CA GLY A 78 -2.32 -21.38 0.01
C GLY A 78 -2.72 -20.05 0.63
N ILE A 79 -4.03 -19.74 0.62
CA ILE A 79 -4.61 -18.61 1.33
C ILE A 79 -5.78 -19.10 2.19
N GLY A 80 -5.88 -18.54 3.40
CA GLY A 80 -6.99 -18.79 4.31
C GLY A 80 -7.47 -17.48 4.93
N TYR A 81 -8.73 -17.47 5.34
CA TYR A 81 -9.39 -16.30 5.89
C TYR A 81 -9.95 -16.58 7.29
N SER A 82 -9.94 -15.56 8.13
CA SER A 82 -10.62 -15.51 9.42
C SER A 82 -11.07 -14.09 9.69
N ASN A 83 -11.61 -13.84 10.88
CA ASN A 83 -11.97 -12.51 11.35
C ASN A 83 -11.07 -12.07 12.52
N CYS A 84 -10.62 -10.82 12.50
CA CYS A 84 -9.92 -10.15 13.60
C CYS A 84 -10.73 -8.93 14.05
N TYR A 85 -11.13 -8.90 15.32
CA TYR A 85 -11.98 -7.83 15.89
C TYR A 85 -11.20 -6.83 16.74
N MET A 86 -9.87 -6.80 16.62
CA MET A 86 -9.01 -5.89 17.40
C MET A 86 -9.15 -4.42 16.99
N ASN A 87 -9.57 -4.14 15.76
CA ASN A 87 -9.68 -2.78 15.22
C ASN A 87 -11.09 -2.18 15.43
N VAL A 88 -11.19 -0.86 15.31
CA VAL A 88 -12.45 -0.08 15.25
C VAL A 88 -12.25 1.08 14.26
N ASN A 89 -13.33 1.56 13.64
CA ASN A 89 -13.26 2.79 12.85
C ASN A 89 -12.99 3.96 13.80
N ARG A 90 -12.00 4.80 13.48
CA ARG A 90 -11.60 5.90 14.37
C ARG A 90 -12.15 7.28 13.98
N ASN A 91 -12.97 7.39 12.93
CA ASN A 91 -13.62 8.64 12.57
C ASN A 91 -15.01 8.68 13.22
N ALA A 92 -15.10 9.33 14.38
CA ALA A 92 -16.32 9.46 15.14
C ALA A 92 -17.00 10.81 14.92
N LYS A 93 -18.33 10.78 14.83
CA LYS A 93 -19.19 11.96 14.68
C LYS A 93 -19.66 12.42 16.05
N TYR A 94 -19.31 13.64 16.43
CA TYR A 94 -19.68 14.25 17.71
C TYR A 94 -20.71 15.35 17.50
N THR A 95 -21.81 15.29 18.25
CA THR A 95 -22.85 16.33 18.25
C THR A 95 -22.61 17.32 19.38
N LYS A 96 -22.56 18.61 19.04
CA LYS A 96 -22.47 19.72 20.01
C LYS A 96 -23.82 19.99 20.64
N ALA A 97 -23.82 20.75 21.74
CA ALA A 97 -25.05 21.11 22.46
C ALA A 97 -26.04 21.93 21.62
N ASP A 98 -25.57 22.63 20.58
CA ASP A 98 -26.39 23.41 19.65
C ASP A 98 -26.99 22.58 18.49
N GLY A 99 -26.75 21.26 18.48
CA GLY A 99 -27.23 20.35 17.44
C GLY A 99 -26.34 20.28 16.19
N THR A 100 -25.32 21.13 16.07
CA THR A 100 -24.30 20.98 15.02
C THR A 100 -23.37 19.80 15.34
N TYR A 101 -22.63 19.31 14.34
CA TYR A 101 -21.69 18.19 14.54
C TYR A 101 -20.31 18.48 13.96
N TYR A 102 -19.34 17.65 14.35
CA TYR A 102 -18.01 17.60 13.77
C TYR A 102 -17.47 16.17 13.82
N TRP A 103 -16.52 15.86 12.95
CA TRP A 103 -15.80 14.59 12.97
C TRP A 103 -14.45 14.76 13.67
N ALA A 104 -14.07 13.79 14.48
CA ALA A 104 -12.75 13.75 15.11
C ALA A 104 -12.31 12.30 15.35
N GLN A 105 -11.04 12.13 15.74
CA GLN A 105 -10.55 10.82 16.16
C GLN A 105 -11.30 10.32 17.41
N GLY A 106 -11.76 9.08 17.39
CA GLY A 106 -12.41 8.39 18.50
C GLY A 106 -13.14 7.14 18.03
N ASP A 107 -13.67 6.37 18.97
CA ASP A 107 -14.24 5.05 18.66
C ASP A 107 -15.60 5.19 17.96
N ASN A 108 -15.66 4.81 16.69
CA ASN A 108 -16.90 4.73 15.90
C ASN A 108 -17.27 3.26 15.66
N PHE A 109 -18.05 2.70 16.58
CA PHE A 109 -18.50 1.30 16.50
C PHE A 109 -19.48 1.03 15.36
N GLU A 110 -20.18 2.05 14.87
CA GLU A 110 -21.09 1.96 13.72
C GLU A 110 -20.37 2.20 12.38
N GLY A 111 -19.14 2.72 12.42
CA GLY A 111 -18.33 2.98 11.24
C GLY A 111 -17.75 1.69 10.65
N PHE A 112 -17.51 1.68 9.34
CA PHE A 112 -16.97 0.49 8.68
C PHE A 112 -15.58 0.17 9.23
N SER A 113 -15.37 -1.09 9.57
CA SER A 113 -14.09 -1.60 10.03
C SER A 113 -13.94 -3.01 9.49
N ASP A 114 -13.12 -3.16 8.45
CA ASP A 114 -12.84 -4.48 7.87
C ASP A 114 -12.24 -5.40 8.94
N LYS A 115 -12.90 -6.54 9.14
CA LYS A 115 -12.51 -7.58 10.10
C LYS A 115 -11.80 -8.73 9.42
N THR A 116 -11.75 -8.75 8.08
CA THR A 116 -11.17 -9.84 7.32
C THR A 116 -9.67 -9.93 7.60
N LEU A 117 -9.24 -11.11 8.02
CA LEU A 117 -7.83 -11.45 8.18
C LEU A 117 -7.48 -12.51 7.14
N ALA A 118 -6.65 -12.15 6.17
CA ALA A 118 -6.07 -13.08 5.21
C ALA A 118 -4.70 -13.58 5.68
N VAL A 119 -4.43 -14.87 5.49
CA VAL A 119 -3.12 -15.48 5.73
C VAL A 119 -2.70 -16.22 4.47
N MET A 120 -1.61 -15.76 3.85
CA MET A 120 -0.93 -16.48 2.78
C MET A 120 0.15 -17.37 3.39
N ARG A 121 0.19 -18.63 2.96
CA ARG A 121 1.20 -19.61 3.39
C ARG A 121 1.94 -20.15 2.18
N PHE A 122 3.26 -20.12 2.24
CA PHE A 122 4.15 -20.81 1.32
C PHE A 122 4.67 -22.09 1.99
N THR A 123 4.67 -23.20 1.26
CA THR A 123 5.16 -24.50 1.74
C THR A 123 6.18 -25.05 0.75
N SER A 124 7.41 -25.24 1.23
CA SER A 124 8.48 -25.89 0.48
C SER A 124 8.08 -27.31 0.06
N VAL A 125 8.37 -27.64 -1.20
CA VAL A 125 8.07 -28.93 -1.82
C VAL A 125 9.19 -29.32 -2.78
N GLU A 126 9.27 -30.60 -3.18
CA GLU A 126 10.26 -31.07 -4.16
C GLU A 126 10.04 -30.45 -5.55
N THR A 127 8.78 -30.31 -5.94
CA THR A 127 8.36 -29.67 -7.20
C THR A 127 7.17 -28.76 -6.92
N GLY A 128 7.32 -27.47 -7.17
CA GLY A 128 6.28 -26.47 -6.98
C GLY A 128 6.57 -25.26 -7.86
N ASN A 129 5.50 -24.63 -8.34
CA ASN A 129 5.60 -23.34 -9.00
C ASN A 129 4.41 -22.49 -8.52
N ALA A 130 4.67 -21.23 -8.21
CA ALA A 130 3.63 -20.25 -8.01
C ALA A 130 3.66 -19.33 -9.23
N ASP A 131 2.59 -19.32 -10.02
CA ASP A 131 2.52 -18.43 -11.17
C ASP A 131 2.61 -16.98 -10.68
N LEU A 132 3.57 -16.23 -11.20
CA LEU A 132 3.79 -14.83 -10.85
C LEU A 132 3.43 -13.93 -12.03
N ALA A 133 2.72 -12.85 -11.74
CA ALA A 133 2.48 -11.75 -12.66
C ALA A 133 2.53 -10.43 -11.91
N PHE A 134 3.02 -9.38 -12.55
CA PHE A 134 3.04 -8.04 -11.99
C PHE A 134 2.57 -7.04 -13.03
N GLU A 135 1.75 -6.09 -12.61
CA GLU A 135 1.17 -5.07 -13.48
C GLU A 135 1.26 -3.70 -12.79
N TYR A 136 1.38 -2.66 -13.60
CA TYR A 136 1.36 -1.28 -13.13
C TYR A 136 0.41 -0.49 -14.01
N GLY A 137 -0.42 0.36 -13.38
CA GLY A 137 -1.31 1.24 -14.11
C GLY A 137 -1.53 2.57 -13.43
N GLN A 138 -1.88 3.56 -14.26
CA GLN A 138 -2.27 4.89 -13.84
C GLN A 138 -3.63 5.24 -14.45
N THR A 139 -4.43 5.98 -13.70
CA THR A 139 -5.58 6.73 -14.20
C THR A 139 -5.57 8.14 -13.61
N MET A 140 -6.37 9.03 -14.16
CA MET A 140 -6.43 10.44 -13.77
C MET A 140 -7.83 10.79 -13.25
N ILE A 141 -7.89 11.52 -12.15
CA ILE A 141 -9.15 12.07 -11.59
C ILE A 141 -9.06 13.59 -11.45
N PRO A 142 -10.18 14.32 -11.37
CA PRO A 142 -10.14 15.77 -11.18
C PRO A 142 -9.39 16.20 -9.91
N SER A 143 -8.43 17.11 -10.05
CA SER A 143 -7.69 17.69 -8.92
C SER A 143 -8.56 18.68 -8.13
N SER A 144 -8.32 18.81 -6.82
CA SER A 144 -8.92 19.85 -5.99
C SER A 144 -8.25 21.22 -6.17
N GLU A 145 -7.11 21.25 -6.84
CA GLU A 145 -6.37 22.46 -7.20
C GLU A 145 -6.66 22.83 -8.67
N ALA A 146 -5.71 22.52 -9.57
CA ALA A 146 -5.85 22.68 -11.01
C ALA A 146 -5.37 21.41 -11.72
N GLY A 147 -6.02 21.07 -12.84
CA GLY A 147 -5.67 19.91 -13.66
C GLY A 147 -6.21 18.59 -13.08
N GLU A 148 -5.39 17.54 -13.17
CA GLU A 148 -5.74 16.18 -12.81
C GLU A 148 -4.79 15.63 -11.74
N TYR A 149 -5.30 14.69 -10.95
CA TYR A 149 -4.56 13.96 -9.92
C TYR A 149 -4.35 12.50 -10.37
N PRO A 150 -3.11 11.98 -10.33
CA PRO A 150 -2.83 10.60 -10.72
C PRO A 150 -3.22 9.60 -9.62
N VAL A 151 -3.93 8.54 -10.02
CA VAL A 151 -4.21 7.35 -9.22
C VAL A 151 -3.45 6.18 -9.83
N ASP A 152 -2.43 5.73 -9.12
CA ASP A 152 -1.55 4.63 -9.53
C ASP A 152 -1.80 3.41 -8.67
N LEU A 153 -1.76 2.24 -9.31
CA LEU A 153 -1.85 0.94 -8.66
C LEU A 153 -0.73 0.03 -9.19
N GLN A 154 -0.15 -0.75 -8.28
CA GLN A 154 0.67 -1.90 -8.62
C GLN A 154 -0.13 -3.17 -8.28
N VAL A 155 -0.14 -4.15 -9.17
CA VAL A 155 -0.69 -5.48 -8.88
C VAL A 155 0.43 -6.49 -8.86
N LEU A 156 0.51 -7.30 -7.82
CA LEU A 156 1.33 -8.51 -7.78
C LEU A 156 0.40 -9.72 -7.60
N ARG A 157 0.33 -10.58 -8.62
CA ARG A 157 -0.40 -11.85 -8.54
C ARG A 157 0.57 -12.98 -8.22
N ILE A 158 0.21 -13.77 -7.22
CA ILE A 158 0.92 -14.98 -6.80
C ILE A 158 -0.08 -16.13 -6.80
N GLY A 159 0.06 -17.03 -7.76
CA GLY A 159 -0.91 -18.08 -8.03
C GLY A 159 -2.31 -17.50 -8.24
N LYS A 160 -3.23 -17.82 -7.33
CA LYS A 160 -4.63 -17.35 -7.37
C LYS A 160 -4.89 -16.05 -6.60
N VAL A 161 -3.90 -15.52 -5.88
CA VAL A 161 -4.06 -14.33 -5.04
C VAL A 161 -3.55 -13.11 -5.79
N ALA A 162 -4.32 -12.03 -5.81
CA ALA A 162 -3.91 -10.74 -6.35
C ALA A 162 -3.73 -9.72 -5.23
N LEU A 163 -2.54 -9.12 -5.11
CA LEU A 163 -2.27 -8.01 -4.20
C LEU A 163 -2.38 -6.71 -4.99
N VAL A 164 -3.26 -5.80 -4.57
CA VAL A 164 -3.45 -4.47 -5.17
C VAL A 164 -2.82 -3.44 -4.25
N GLY A 165 -1.65 -2.95 -4.63
CA GLY A 165 -0.88 -1.96 -3.90
C GLY A 165 -1.31 -0.54 -4.21
N PHE A 166 -1.53 0.25 -3.16
CA PHE A 166 -1.92 1.65 -3.23
C PHE A 166 -0.97 2.54 -2.41
N PRO A 167 -0.61 3.74 -2.92
CA PRO A 167 0.16 4.74 -2.19
C PRO A 167 -0.60 5.31 -1.00
N GLY A 168 -0.02 5.24 0.19
CA GLY A 168 -0.60 5.92 1.35
C GLY A 168 -1.74 5.17 2.03
N GLU A 169 -2.56 5.91 2.77
CA GLU A 169 -3.49 5.37 3.77
C GLU A 169 -4.95 5.40 3.29
N MET A 170 -5.32 4.47 2.40
CA MET A 170 -6.71 4.31 1.96
C MET A 170 -7.61 3.85 3.10
N PHE A 171 -8.78 4.46 3.22
CA PHE A 171 -9.81 4.03 4.15
C PHE A 171 -10.33 2.66 3.77
N ASN A 172 -10.49 1.79 4.77
CA ASN A 172 -10.85 0.38 4.57
C ASN A 172 -12.12 0.20 3.73
N GLU A 173 -13.09 1.11 3.87
CA GLU A 173 -14.38 1.07 3.17
C GLU A 173 -14.19 1.17 1.65
N ILE A 174 -13.30 2.07 1.21
CA ILE A 174 -12.94 2.23 -0.21
C ILE A 174 -12.19 0.98 -0.70
N GLY A 175 -11.16 0.55 0.04
CA GLY A 175 -10.37 -0.62 -0.34
C GLY A 175 -11.24 -1.88 -0.49
N ALA A 176 -12.15 -2.12 0.45
CA ALA A 176 -13.12 -3.21 0.40
C ALA A 176 -14.10 -3.06 -0.77
N GLY A 177 -14.62 -1.85 -1.02
CA GLY A 177 -15.48 -1.56 -2.17
C GLY A 177 -14.79 -1.83 -3.51
N VAL A 178 -13.52 -1.45 -3.64
CA VAL A 178 -12.69 -1.68 -4.83
C VAL A 178 -12.46 -3.17 -5.08
N ILE A 179 -11.95 -3.92 -4.09
CA ILE A 179 -11.61 -5.34 -4.30
C ILE A 179 -12.86 -6.22 -4.47
N SER A 180 -14.02 -5.80 -3.97
CA SER A 180 -15.30 -6.50 -4.21
C SER A 180 -15.70 -6.55 -5.69
N GLN A 181 -15.12 -5.69 -6.51
CA GLN A 181 -15.35 -5.61 -7.95
C GLN A 181 -14.26 -6.32 -8.77
N SER A 182 -13.27 -6.93 -8.12
CA SER A 182 -12.15 -7.61 -8.76
C SER A 182 -12.61 -8.87 -9.53
N PRO A 183 -12.00 -9.22 -10.68
CA PRO A 183 -12.24 -10.49 -11.37
C PRO A 183 -11.61 -11.70 -10.68
N VAL A 184 -10.85 -11.50 -9.60
CA VAL A 184 -10.22 -12.57 -8.79
C VAL A 184 -10.77 -12.51 -7.37
N ASP A 185 -11.33 -13.62 -6.88
CA ASP A 185 -11.95 -13.66 -5.55
C ASP A 185 -10.94 -13.40 -4.43
N ASP A 186 -9.73 -13.97 -4.53
CA ASP A 186 -8.65 -13.79 -3.57
C ASP A 186 -7.85 -12.49 -3.86
N THR A 187 -8.53 -11.36 -4.00
CA THR A 187 -7.89 -10.03 -4.17
C THR A 187 -7.76 -9.32 -2.83
N LEU A 188 -6.56 -8.84 -2.50
CA LEU A 188 -6.25 -8.12 -1.26
C LEU A 188 -5.79 -6.70 -1.56
N TRP A 189 -6.36 -5.73 -0.86
CA TRP A 189 -5.89 -4.34 -0.91
C TRP A 189 -4.73 -4.13 0.06
N VAL A 190 -3.64 -3.52 -0.41
CA VAL A 190 -2.43 -3.26 0.37
C VAL A 190 -2.13 -1.76 0.36
N ASN A 191 -2.22 -1.13 1.53
CA ASN A 191 -1.86 0.27 1.71
C ASN A 191 -0.34 0.45 1.80
N LEU A 192 0.10 1.71 1.77
CA LEU A 192 1.49 2.10 2.00
C LEU A 192 2.47 1.43 1.04
N CYS A 193 2.00 1.06 -0.14
CA CYS A 193 2.88 0.56 -1.18
C CYS A 193 3.72 1.73 -1.73
N TRP A 194 4.99 1.45 -2.01
CA TRP A 194 5.89 2.39 -2.67
C TRP A 194 5.35 2.78 -4.05
N THR A 195 5.45 4.05 -4.42
CA THR A 195 4.97 4.52 -5.73
C THR A 195 5.83 5.62 -6.35
N ARG A 196 5.34 6.10 -7.50
CA ARG A 196 5.95 7.12 -8.36
C ARG A 196 5.52 8.52 -7.94
N ASP A 197 6.21 9.52 -8.50
CA ASP A 197 6.07 10.92 -8.10
C ASP A 197 4.63 11.44 -8.20
N ASN A 198 4.33 12.47 -7.39
CA ASN A 198 3.07 13.25 -7.38
C ASN A 198 1.86 12.59 -6.71
N GLN A 199 2.01 11.39 -6.15
CA GLN A 199 0.95 10.78 -5.36
C GLN A 199 0.92 11.28 -3.92
N GLN A 200 -0.28 11.35 -3.36
CA GLN A 200 -0.46 11.66 -1.95
C GLN A 200 -0.11 10.41 -1.12
N THR A 201 0.77 10.57 -0.13
CA THR A 201 1.22 9.48 0.76
C THR A 201 0.43 9.39 2.07
N GLY A 202 -0.40 10.40 2.37
CA GLY A 202 -1.25 10.43 3.56
C GLY A 202 -2.59 9.71 3.37
N TYR A 203 -3.61 10.12 4.13
CA TYR A 203 -4.94 9.53 4.06
C TYR A 203 -5.61 9.64 2.68
N HIS A 204 -6.41 8.64 2.31
CA HIS A 204 -7.40 8.69 1.25
C HIS A 204 -8.75 8.29 1.84
N SER A 205 -9.64 9.26 2.00
CA SER A 205 -10.88 9.16 2.74
C SER A 205 -12.07 9.08 1.81
N THR A 206 -13.18 8.51 2.30
CA THR A 206 -14.47 8.52 1.60
C THR A 206 -14.90 9.94 1.23
N ASP A 207 -15.75 10.05 0.21
CA ASP A 207 -16.35 11.32 -0.20
C ASP A 207 -17.05 12.05 0.95
N LEU A 208 -17.73 11.32 1.83
CA LEU A 208 -18.40 11.87 3.00
C LEU A 208 -17.41 12.63 3.90
N ILE A 209 -16.31 11.99 4.28
CA ILE A 209 -15.28 12.60 5.15
C ILE A 209 -14.53 13.73 4.44
N THR A 210 -14.34 13.63 3.13
CA THR A 210 -13.76 14.71 2.31
C THR A 210 -14.66 15.96 2.33
N VAL A 211 -15.98 15.79 2.27
CA VAL A 211 -16.97 16.89 2.23
C VAL A 211 -17.31 17.43 3.62
N GLU A 212 -17.60 16.55 4.58
CA GLU A 212 -18.03 16.93 5.93
C GLU A 212 -16.87 17.34 6.86
N GLY A 213 -15.63 17.04 6.46
CA GLY A 213 -14.44 17.20 7.28
C GLY A 213 -14.23 16.03 8.26
N GLY A 214 -13.00 15.80 8.71
CA GLY A 214 -12.64 14.70 9.61
C GLY A 214 -11.17 14.32 9.51
N GLN A 215 -10.76 13.25 10.20
CA GLN A 215 -9.39 12.77 10.06
C GLN A 215 -9.17 12.35 8.61
N GLY A 216 -8.15 12.92 7.97
CA GLY A 216 -7.83 12.59 6.59
C GLY A 216 -8.68 13.30 5.55
N SER A 217 -9.45 14.35 5.86
CA SER A 217 -10.27 15.07 4.86
C SER A 217 -9.48 15.88 3.83
N ASN A 218 -8.20 16.15 4.07
CA ASN A 218 -7.36 16.91 3.13
C ASN A 218 -6.99 16.06 1.92
N LYS A 219 -7.53 16.40 0.74
CA LYS A 219 -7.32 15.68 -0.53
C LYS A 219 -6.72 16.63 -1.56
N LYS A 220 -5.90 16.07 -2.45
CA LYS A 220 -5.42 16.72 -3.68
C LYS A 220 -6.37 16.52 -4.88
N TYR A 221 -7.54 15.93 -4.67
CA TYR A 221 -8.53 15.58 -5.69
C TYR A 221 -9.95 15.85 -5.19
N LEU A 222 -10.88 16.00 -6.14
CA LEU A 222 -12.30 16.20 -5.84
C LEU A 222 -12.94 14.91 -5.29
N PRO A 223 -13.90 15.00 -4.36
CA PRO A 223 -14.71 13.84 -3.96
C PRO A 223 -15.58 13.36 -5.14
N GLY A 224 -15.92 12.07 -5.16
CA GLY A 224 -16.81 11.44 -6.14
C GLY A 224 -16.09 10.65 -7.24
N TYR A 225 -14.76 10.54 -7.19
CA TYR A 225 -13.97 9.98 -8.29
C TYR A 225 -13.01 8.85 -7.89
N LEU A 226 -12.45 8.89 -6.68
CA LEU A 226 -11.34 8.01 -6.31
C LEU A 226 -11.71 6.53 -6.32
N GLU A 227 -12.83 6.16 -5.68
CA GLU A 227 -13.23 4.76 -5.52
C GLU A 227 -13.54 4.13 -6.88
N ASP A 228 -14.31 4.81 -7.73
CA ASP A 228 -14.65 4.33 -9.08
C ASP A 228 -13.40 4.16 -9.96
N ALA A 229 -12.50 5.15 -9.93
CA ALA A 229 -11.26 5.11 -10.69
C ALA A 229 -10.33 3.98 -10.21
N ALA A 230 -10.20 3.79 -8.90
CA ALA A 230 -9.43 2.70 -8.31
C ALA A 230 -10.06 1.33 -8.63
N ALA A 231 -11.39 1.21 -8.59
CA ALA A 231 -12.11 -0.01 -8.93
C ALA A 231 -11.95 -0.40 -10.39
N GLU A 232 -12.07 0.56 -11.31
CA GLU A 232 -11.85 0.33 -12.74
C GLU A 232 -10.40 -0.09 -13.03
N LEU A 233 -9.44 0.63 -12.46
CA LEU A 233 -8.02 0.31 -12.64
C LEU A 233 -7.68 -1.06 -12.03
N THR A 234 -8.23 -1.39 -10.86
CA THR A 234 -8.08 -2.73 -10.24
C THR A 234 -8.61 -3.81 -11.16
N ARG A 235 -9.83 -3.68 -11.68
CA ARG A 235 -10.41 -4.66 -12.61
C ARG A 235 -9.52 -4.89 -13.82
N LYS A 236 -9.01 -3.82 -14.40
CA LYS A 236 -8.13 -3.88 -15.56
C LYS A 236 -6.84 -4.62 -15.24
N LEU A 237 -6.08 -4.15 -14.25
CA LEU A 237 -4.75 -4.70 -13.94
C LEU A 237 -4.83 -6.14 -13.43
N VAL A 238 -5.82 -6.45 -12.58
CA VAL A 238 -6.01 -7.83 -12.12
C VAL A 238 -6.39 -8.74 -13.29
N ALA A 239 -7.24 -8.30 -14.22
CA ALA A 239 -7.57 -9.08 -15.41
C ALA A 239 -6.34 -9.30 -16.32
N GLU A 240 -5.53 -8.27 -16.55
CA GLU A 240 -4.28 -8.35 -17.33
C GLU A 240 -3.31 -9.37 -16.71
N SER A 241 -3.17 -9.36 -15.37
CA SER A 241 -2.30 -10.29 -14.65
C SER A 241 -2.65 -11.77 -14.85
N LEU A 242 -3.90 -12.10 -15.22
CA LEU A 242 -4.34 -13.48 -15.48
C LEU A 242 -3.84 -14.03 -16.83
N TYR A 243 -3.47 -13.14 -17.77
CA TYR A 243 -2.98 -13.51 -19.10
C TYR A 243 -1.48 -13.30 -19.25
N PHE A 244 -0.80 -12.91 -18.17
CA PHE A 244 0.64 -12.75 -18.13
C PHE A 244 1.32 -14.10 -18.39
N ASN A 245 1.76 -14.30 -19.63
CA ASN A 245 2.58 -15.42 -20.03
C ASN A 245 4.05 -14.98 -19.93
N GLN A 246 4.81 -15.65 -19.06
CA GLN A 246 6.27 -15.52 -19.00
C GLN A 246 6.93 -16.08 -20.25
#